data_AF-A0A382NYW9-F1
#
_entry.id   AF-A0A382NYW9-F1
#
_cell.length_a   1.000
_cell.length_b   1.000
_cell.length_c   1.000
_cell.angle_alpha   90.00
_cell.angle_beta   90.00
_cell.angle_gamma   90.00
#
_symmetry.space_group_name_H-M   'P 1'
#
loop_
_entity.id
_entity.type
_entity.pdbx_description
1 polymer ?
#
loop_
_entity_poly.entity_id
_entity_poly.type
_entity_poly.pdbx_seq_one_letter_code
_entity_poly.pdbx_strand_id
1 'polypeptide(L)'
;MLSQVGIPFEVQVSGVDESDAAFDDPVEGARALALQKAMTVASRQKEYGRIVLGADSIVVVGGDVLGKPADVDDAFRMLKRLVGQTHHVITGIALVETGTGRS
;
A
#
# COMPACT_ATOMS: atom_id res chain seq x y z
N MET A 1 -5.12 11.13 -7.61
CA MET A 1 -6.30 10.25 -7.60
C MET A 1 -7.32 10.71 -6.55
N LEU A 2 -7.01 10.79 -5.25
CA LEU A 2 -8.00 11.29 -4.24
C LEU A 2 -8.49 12.73 -4.49
N SER A 3 -7.59 13.63 -4.87
CA SER A 3 -7.95 15.02 -5.21
C SER A 3 -8.94 15.15 -6.37
N GLN A 4 -8.95 14.17 -7.30
CA GLN A 4 -9.87 14.17 -8.44
C GLN A 4 -11.31 13.85 -8.02
N VAL A 5 -11.50 13.23 -6.86
CA VAL A 5 -12.82 12.87 -6.32
C VAL A 5 -13.42 14.03 -5.50
N GLY A 6 -12.69 15.13 -5.30
CA GLY A 6 -13.20 16.32 -4.62
C GLY A 6 -13.39 16.18 -3.10
N ILE A 7 -12.91 15.08 -2.51
CA ILE A 7 -12.96 14.86 -1.06
C ILE A 7 -11.76 15.61 -0.43
N PRO A 8 -11.98 16.52 0.55
CA PRO A 8 -10.89 17.13 1.29
C PRO A 8 -10.15 16.07 2.12
N PHE A 9 -8.81 16.08 2.06
CA PHE A 9 -7.99 15.16 2.84
C PHE A 9 -6.69 15.83 3.29
N GLU A 10 -6.10 15.26 4.34
CA GLU A 10 -4.76 15.58 4.80
C GLU A 10 -3.84 14.39 4.48
N VAL A 11 -2.59 14.66 4.14
CA VAL A 11 -1.59 13.61 3.90
C VAL A 11 -0.81 13.37 5.18
N GLN A 12 -0.82 12.12 5.65
CA GLN A 12 -0.06 11.67 6.82
C GLN A 12 0.79 10.46 6.43
N VAL A 13 2.10 10.55 6.59
CA VAL A 13 3.03 9.45 6.26
C VAL A 13 3.02 8.43 7.41
N SER A 14 2.74 7.16 7.11
CA SER A 14 2.67 6.11 8.13
C SER A 14 4.05 5.78 8.72
N GLY A 15 5.12 5.82 7.92
CA GLY A 15 6.46 5.40 8.34
C GLY A 15 6.56 3.90 8.64
N VAL A 16 5.64 3.10 8.10
CA VAL A 16 5.71 1.63 8.17
C VAL A 16 6.90 1.17 7.31
N ASP A 17 7.79 0.38 7.90
CA ASP A 17 8.80 -0.35 7.16
C ASP A 17 8.17 -1.60 6.53
N GLU A 18 8.38 -1.76 5.23
CA GLU A 18 7.80 -2.83 4.40
C GLU A 18 8.88 -3.84 3.98
N SER A 19 10.15 -3.65 4.35
CA SER A 19 11.29 -4.46 3.87
C SER A 19 11.16 -5.94 4.21
N ASP A 20 10.55 -6.24 5.36
CA ASP A 20 10.46 -7.59 5.92
C ASP A 20 9.04 -8.17 5.80
N ALA A 21 8.15 -7.51 5.03
CA ALA A 21 6.80 -7.98 4.83
C ALA A 21 6.82 -9.28 4.00
N ALA A 22 6.71 -10.41 4.70
CA ALA A 22 6.55 -11.73 4.09
C ALA A 22 5.06 -12.07 4.01
N PHE A 23 4.61 -12.43 2.81
CA PHE A 23 3.25 -12.90 2.56
C PHE A 23 3.30 -13.96 1.47
N ASP A 24 2.55 -15.04 1.68
CA ASP A 24 2.44 -16.14 0.70
C ASP A 24 1.43 -15.79 -0.42
N ASP A 25 0.43 -14.97 -0.11
CA ASP A 25 -0.57 -14.46 -1.05
C ASP A 25 -0.41 -12.94 -1.25
N PRO A 26 -0.10 -12.46 -2.47
CA PRO A 26 -0.03 -11.05 -2.79
C PRO A 26 -1.31 -10.24 -2.47
N VAL A 27 -2.49 -10.86 -2.53
CA VAL A 27 -3.76 -10.18 -2.21
C VAL A 27 -3.84 -9.89 -0.72
N GLU A 28 -3.56 -10.88 0.11
CA GLU A 28 -3.53 -10.70 1.57
C GLU A 28 -2.37 -9.79 2.00
N GLY A 29 -1.21 -9.86 1.31
CA GLY A 29 -0.09 -8.95 1.52
C GLY A 29 -0.48 -7.48 1.33
N ALA A 30 -1.08 -7.14 0.18
CA ALA A 30 -1.50 -5.78 -0.11
C ALA A 30 -2.56 -5.28 0.88
N ARG A 31 -3.51 -6.16 1.25
CA ARG A 31 -4.55 -5.86 2.25
C ARG A 31 -3.93 -5.59 3.63
N ALA A 32 -3.04 -6.46 4.09
CA ALA A 32 -2.41 -6.36 5.41
C ALA A 32 -1.55 -5.09 5.51
N LEU A 33 -0.76 -4.79 4.48
CA LEU A 33 0.07 -3.58 4.43
C LEU A 33 -0.78 -2.30 4.39
N ALA A 34 -1.85 -2.26 3.59
CA ALA A 34 -2.77 -1.13 3.58
C ALA A 34 -3.41 -0.89 4.95
N LEU A 35 -3.84 -1.96 5.63
CA LEU A 35 -4.40 -1.89 6.97
C LEU A 35 -3.37 -1.42 8.00
N GLN A 36 -2.16 -1.98 7.98
CA GLN A 36 -1.07 -1.60 8.88
C GLN A 36 -0.73 -0.12 8.75
N LYS A 37 -0.67 0.42 7.52
CA LYS A 37 -0.46 1.85 7.26
C LYS A 37 -1.58 2.70 7.87
N ALA A 38 -2.83 2.33 7.63
CA ALA A 38 -3.98 3.07 8.15
C ALA A 38 -4.05 3.04 9.68
N MET A 39 -3.89 1.86 10.30
CA MET A 39 -3.88 1.70 11.76
C MET A 39 -2.73 2.47 12.42
N THR A 40 -1.55 2.47 11.80
CA THR A 40 -0.38 3.20 12.29
C THR A 40 -0.61 4.71 12.33
N VAL A 41 -1.27 5.27 11.31
CA VAL A 41 -1.63 6.69 11.30
C VAL A 41 -2.77 6.95 12.28
N ALA A 42 -3.79 6.09 12.32
CA ALA A 42 -4.95 6.25 13.18
C ALA A 42 -4.60 6.24 14.68
N SER A 43 -3.64 5.41 15.10
CA SER A 43 -3.19 5.33 16.50
C SER A 43 -2.44 6.58 16.98
N ARG A 44 -1.93 7.41 16.05
CA ARG A 44 -1.25 8.68 16.35
C ARG A 44 -2.21 9.86 16.43
N GLN A 45 -3.45 9.69 15.96
CA GLN A 45 -4.45 10.76 15.98
C GLN A 45 -5.03 10.93 17.38
N LYS A 46 -5.18 12.18 17.82
CA LYS A 46 -5.81 12.52 19.10
C LYS A 46 -7.33 12.70 18.99
N GLU A 47 -7.80 13.03 17.79
CA GLU A 47 -9.21 13.26 17.51
C GLU A 47 -9.92 11.94 17.22
N TYR A 48 -11.13 11.79 17.74
CA TYR A 48 -11.99 10.61 17.53
C TYR A 48 -12.86 10.80 16.28
N GLY A 49 -13.20 9.69 15.61
CA GLY A 49 -14.17 9.69 14.52
C GLY A 49 -13.67 10.25 13.19
N ARG A 50 -12.35 10.48 13.03
CA ARG A 50 -11.74 10.73 11.71
C ARG A 50 -11.56 9.40 10.98
N ILE A 51 -11.58 9.44 9.65
CA ILE A 51 -11.30 8.28 8.80
C ILE A 51 -9.90 8.39 8.21
N VAL A 52 -9.10 7.35 8.41
CA VAL A 52 -7.77 7.20 7.82
C VAL A 52 -7.85 6.20 6.68
N LEU A 53 -7.43 6.61 5.48
CA LEU A 53 -7.33 5.74 4.31
C LEU A 53 -5.87 5.29 4.12
N GLY A 54 -5.65 3.98 4.18
CA GLY A 54 -4.38 3.33 3.82
C GLY A 54 -4.49 2.61 2.49
N ALA A 55 -3.38 2.56 1.75
CA ALA A 55 -3.29 1.84 0.49
C ALA A 55 -1.90 1.20 0.35
N ASP A 56 -1.86 0.05 -0.31
CA ASP A 56 -0.63 -0.62 -0.72
C ASP A 56 -0.81 -1.30 -2.07
N SER A 57 0.24 -1.33 -2.90
CA SER A 57 0.17 -1.90 -4.24
C SER A 57 1.31 -2.88 -4.47
N ILE A 58 0.95 -4.09 -4.90
CA ILE A 58 1.88 -5.18 -5.23
C ILE A 58 1.73 -5.49 -6.72
N VAL A 59 2.87 -5.69 -7.39
CA VAL A 59 2.92 -6.10 -8.80
C VAL A 59 3.37 -7.55 -8.88
N VAL A 60 2.65 -8.39 -9.62
CA VAL A 60 2.98 -9.79 -9.86
C VAL A 60 3.18 -10.04 -11.35
N VAL A 61 4.32 -10.60 -11.74
CA VAL A 61 4.60 -10.97 -13.15
C VAL A 61 5.22 -12.37 -13.22
N GLY A 62 4.60 -13.25 -14.00
CA GLY A 62 5.07 -14.63 -14.13
C GLY A 62 5.09 -15.43 -12.82
N GLY A 63 4.25 -15.05 -11.84
CA GLY A 63 4.16 -15.70 -10.52
C GLY A 63 5.00 -15.06 -9.42
N ASP A 64 5.95 -14.16 -9.74
CA ASP A 64 6.76 -13.49 -8.71
C ASP A 64 6.27 -12.07 -8.42
N VAL A 65 6.43 -11.68 -7.16
CA VAL A 65 6.22 -10.32 -6.67
C VAL A 65 7.40 -9.43 -7.08
N LEU A 66 7.09 -8.27 -7.66
CA LEU A 66 8.01 -7.18 -7.91
C LEU A 66 7.88 -6.16 -6.78
N GLY A 67 8.94 -6.02 -5.97
CA GLY A 67 9.07 -5.00 -4.94
C GLY A 67 9.38 -3.62 -5.50
N LYS A 68 9.91 -2.72 -4.66
CA LYS A 68 10.45 -1.43 -5.12
C LYS A 68 11.87 -1.65 -5.69
N PRO A 69 12.24 -1.00 -6.80
CA PRO A 69 13.60 -1.09 -7.31
C PRO A 69 14.58 -0.50 -6.29
N ALA A 70 15.70 -1.18 -6.06
CA ALA A 70 16.74 -0.67 -5.17
C ALA A 70 17.50 0.52 -5.78
N ASP A 71 17.66 0.53 -7.11
CA ASP A 71 18.37 1.55 -7.87
C ASP A 71 17.87 1.62 -9.33
N VAL A 72 18.54 2.43 -10.15
CA VAL A 72 18.18 2.66 -11.56
C VAL A 72 18.38 1.41 -12.43
N ASP A 73 19.44 0.64 -12.18
CA ASP A 73 19.73 -0.56 -12.96
C ASP A 73 18.71 -1.66 -12.65
N ASP A 74 18.31 -1.77 -11.38
CA ASP A 74 17.25 -2.65 -10.94
C ASP A 74 15.89 -2.25 -11.53
N ALA A 75 15.57 -0.95 -11.53
CA ALA A 75 14.37 -0.45 -12.21
C ALA A 75 14.36 -0.82 -13.69
N PHE A 76 15.49 -0.69 -14.40
CA PHE A 76 15.60 -1.08 -15.81
C PHE A 76 15.41 -2.58 -16.01
N ARG A 77 15.98 -3.42 -15.14
CA ARG A 77 15.79 -4.87 -15.13
C ARG A 77 14.32 -5.25 -14.90
N MET A 78 13.67 -4.63 -13.93
CA MET A 78 12.25 -4.82 -13.63
C MET A 78 11.37 -4.41 -14.82
N LEU A 79 11.60 -3.24 -15.41
CA LEU A 79 10.85 -2.77 -16.57
C LEU A 79 11.00 -3.72 -17.77
N LYS A 80 12.22 -4.19 -18.07
CA LYS A 80 12.44 -5.19 -19.13
C LYS A 80 11.65 -6.47 -18.90
N ARG A 81 11.48 -6.87 -17.65
CA ARG A 81 10.69 -8.06 -17.28
C ARG A 81 9.19 -7.86 -17.50
N LEU A 82 8.69 -6.63 -17.37
CA LEU A 82 7.28 -6.30 -17.61
C LEU A 82 6.94 -6.18 -19.11
N VAL A 83 7.91 -5.79 -19.95
CA VAL A 83 7.69 -5.58 -21.39
C VAL A 83 7.20 -6.87 -22.05
N GLY A 84 6.07 -6.77 -22.76
CA GLY A 84 5.48 -7.89 -23.50
C GLY A 84 4.85 -8.98 -22.62
N GLN A 85 4.77 -8.77 -21.30
CA GLN A 85 4.19 -9.72 -20.36
C GLN A 85 2.95 -9.14 -19.69
N THR A 86 1.91 -9.97 -19.56
CA THR A 86 0.80 -9.66 -18.67
C THR A 86 1.27 -9.73 -17.22
N HIS A 87 0.94 -8.70 -16.45
CA HIS A 87 1.23 -8.60 -15.04
C HIS A 87 -0.03 -8.15 -14.30
N HIS A 88 -0.11 -8.50 -13.02
CA HIS A 88 -1.21 -8.13 -12.15
C HIS A 88 -0.76 -7.03 -11.21
N VAL A 89 -1.52 -5.94 -11.15
CA VAL A 89 -1.36 -4.89 -10.15
C VAL A 89 -2.49 -5.06 -9.15
N ILE A 90 -2.13 -5.40 -7.92
CA ILE A 90 -3.06 -5.67 -6.82
C ILE A 90 -2.94 -4.49 -5.86
N THR A 91 -4.05 -3.81 -5.58
CA THR A 91 -4.07 -2.69 -4.63
C THR A 91 -4.98 -3.03 -3.45
N GLY A 92 -4.40 -3.12 -2.26
CA GLY A 92 -5.13 -3.19 -1.01
C GLY A 92 -5.51 -1.78 -0.57
N ILE A 93 -6.73 -1.62 -0.06
CA ILE A 93 -7.23 -0.38 0.52
C ILE A 93 -7.83 -0.72 1.89
N ALA A 94 -7.57 0.15 2.87
CA ALA A 94 -8.16 0.04 4.20
C ALA A 94 -8.68 1.41 4.66
N LEU A 95 -9.81 1.41 5.36
CA LEU A 95 -10.33 2.58 6.08
C LEU A 95 -10.30 2.26 7.57
N VAL A 96 -9.76 3.15 8.38
CA VAL A 96 -9.69 2.96 9.84
C VAL A 96 -10.25 4.20 10.54
N GLU A 97 -11.19 3.98 11.45
CA GLU A 97 -11.73 5.05 12.29
C GLU A 97 -10.81 5.34 13.49
N THR A 98 -10.48 6.62 13.70
CA THR A 98 -9.64 7.04 14.81
C THR A 98 -10.37 6.92 16.15
N GLY A 99 -9.62 6.56 17.20
CA GLY A 99 -10.15 6.38 18.55
C GLY A 99 -10.81 5.02 18.81
N THR A 100 -11.54 4.46 17.83
CA THR A 100 -12.11 3.10 17.93
C THR A 100 -11.21 2.03 17.32
N GLY A 101 -10.40 2.38 16.31
CA GLY A 101 -9.55 1.44 15.58
C GLY A 101 -10.33 0.48 14.68
N ARG A 102 -11.63 0.71 14.45
CA ARG A 102 -12.48 -0.10 13.59
C ARG A 102 -12.03 0.03 12.13
N SER A 103 -11.88 -1.10 11.45
CA SER A 103 -11.40 -1.23 10.07
C SER A 103 -12.28 -2.10 9.20
#